data_AF-A0A661V4M4-F1
#
_entry.id   AF-A0A661V4M4-F1
#
_cell.length_a   1.000
_cell.length_b   1.000
_cell.length_c   1.000
_cell.angle_alpha   90.00
_cell.angle_beta   90.00
_cell.angle_gamma   90.00
#
_symmetry.space_group_name_H-M   'P 1'
#
loop_
_entity.id
_entity.type
_entity.pdbx_description
1 polymer ?
#
loop_
_entity_poly.entity_id
_entity_poly.type
_entity_poly.pdbx_seq_one_letter_code
_entity_poly.pdbx_strand_id
1 'polypeptide(L)'
;SRSGRYIRRRRECTGCEQRFSTIERAILTTPLVVKQDGRREEFSREKLLSGLRTACARRPVSAGDLERLVDRVEYHIRQMGRLEVPSQMIGDLTIEGLKALDPVSYIRYAIVYLGLEDLDAVRAEIDRLLEEREKEGKEERGAGLREEKTG
;
A
#
# COMPACT_ATOMS: atom_id res chain seq x y z
N SER A 1 14.67 6.21 -16.28
CA SER A 1 15.07 7.55 -15.82
C SER A 1 14.31 7.88 -14.54
N ARG A 2 14.91 7.70 -13.35
CA ARG A 2 14.26 7.95 -12.05
C ARG A 2 14.82 9.23 -11.45
N SER A 3 14.07 10.32 -11.60
CA SER A 3 14.33 11.61 -10.96
C SER A 3 14.06 11.50 -9.46
N GLY A 4 15.11 11.28 -8.67
CA GLY A 4 15.03 11.37 -7.21
C GLY A 4 14.70 12.81 -6.79
N ARG A 5 13.75 12.96 -5.86
CA ARG A 5 13.39 14.24 -5.23
C ARG A 5 14.57 14.74 -4.39
N TYR A 6 15.42 15.60 -4.92
CA TYR A 6 16.46 16.27 -4.14
C TYR A 6 16.36 17.79 -4.32
N ILE A 7 16.44 18.51 -3.20
CA ILE A 7 16.54 19.96 -3.18
C ILE A 7 18.02 20.31 -3.06
N ARG A 8 18.53 21.14 -3.98
CA ARG A 8 19.90 21.68 -3.92
C ARG A 8 19.83 23.15 -3.50
N ARG A 9 20.35 23.50 -2.31
CA ARG A 9 20.56 24.89 -1.89
C ARG A 9 22.06 25.20 -1.94
N ARG A 10 22.45 26.29 -2.60
CA ARG A 10 23.85 26.76 -2.62
C ARG A 10 24.17 27.43 -1.29
N ARG A 11 25.22 26.97 -0.61
CA ARG A 11 25.83 27.66 0.53
C ARG A 11 27.26 28.03 0.14
N GLU A 12 27.64 29.26 0.47
CA GLU A 12 28.96 29.83 0.23
C GLU A 12 29.56 30.20 1.59
N CYS A 13 30.82 29.84 1.84
CA CYS A 13 31.48 30.18 3.09
C CYS A 13 31.86 31.65 3.09
N THR A 14 31.35 32.44 4.04
CA THR A 14 31.60 33.88 4.13
C THR A 14 33.03 34.24 4.57
N GLY A 15 33.86 33.26 4.96
CA GLY A 15 35.23 33.48 5.42
C GLY A 15 36.33 33.06 4.44
N CYS A 16 36.04 32.22 3.45
CA CYS A 16 37.06 31.75 2.50
C CYS A 16 36.56 31.58 1.05
N GLU A 17 35.32 31.99 0.74
CA GLU A 17 34.73 32.02 -0.61
C GLU A 17 34.65 30.66 -1.34
N GLN A 18 35.04 29.57 -0.67
CA GLN A 18 34.97 28.23 -1.22
C GLN A 18 33.52 27.73 -1.25
N ARG A 19 33.16 27.11 -2.37
CA ARG A 19 31.84 26.52 -2.60
C ARG A 19 31.83 25.08 -2.13
N PHE A 20 30.88 24.76 -1.26
CA PHE A 20 30.66 23.39 -0.81
C PHE A 20 29.27 22.91 -1.21
N SER A 21 29.20 21.67 -1.70
CA SER A 21 27.95 21.00 -2.03
C SER A 21 27.60 20.02 -0.90
N THR A 22 26.65 20.35 -0.04
CA THR A 22 26.09 19.36 0.89
C THR A 22 25.07 18.52 0.13
N ILE A 23 25.28 17.20 0.11
CA ILE A 23 24.30 16.24 -0.40
C ILE A 23 23.55 15.69 0.81
N GLU A 24 22.37 16.22 1.09
CA GLU A 24 21.45 15.62 2.05
C GLU A 24 20.74 14.45 1.37
N ARG A 25 20.83 13.25 1.95
CA ARG A 25 20.17 12.03 1.46
C ARG A 25 19.36 11.44 2.60
N ALA A 26 18.05 11.32 2.43
CA ALA A 26 17.20 10.61 3.39
C ALA A 26 17.60 9.13 3.43
N ILE A 27 18.20 8.69 4.54
CA ILE A 27 18.39 7.27 4.82
C ILE A 27 17.06 6.77 5.37
N LEU A 28 16.20 6.26 4.50
CA LEU A 28 14.92 5.69 4.91
C LEU A 28 15.16 4.25 5.37
N THR A 29 15.40 4.08 6.67
CA THR A 29 15.38 2.78 7.32
C THR A 29 13.95 2.23 7.32
N THR A 30 13.80 0.92 7.16
CA THR A 30 12.48 0.28 7.30
C THR A 30 12.02 0.43 8.77
N PRO A 31 10.78 0.91 9.02
CA PRO A 31 10.29 1.11 10.38
C PRO A 31 10.08 -0.22 11.11
N LEU A 32 10.13 -0.17 12.44
CA LEU A 32 9.59 -1.23 13.29
C LEU A 32 8.06 -1.26 13.15
N VAL A 33 7.51 -2.47 13.23
CA VAL A 33 6.07 -2.71 13.18
C VAL A 33 5.55 -2.87 14.60
N VAL A 34 4.62 -2.01 14.99
CA VAL A 34 3.89 -2.09 16.27
C VAL A 34 2.65 -2.95 16.05
N LYS A 35 2.62 -4.12 16.69
CA LYS A 35 1.50 -5.07 16.66
C LYS A 35 0.33 -4.55 17.54
N GLN A 36 -0.85 -5.13 17.35
CA GLN A 36 -2.05 -4.76 18.13
C GLN A 36 -1.89 -4.98 19.63
N ASP A 37 -1.08 -5.97 20.04
CA ASP A 37 -0.73 -6.24 21.44
C ASP A 37 0.40 -5.35 21.98
N GLY A 38 0.84 -4.35 21.20
CA GLY A 38 1.90 -3.41 21.57
C GLY A 38 3.33 -3.92 21.32
N ARG A 39 3.50 -5.17 20.88
CA ARG A 39 4.82 -5.73 20.57
C ARG A 39 5.43 -5.04 19.35
N ARG A 40 6.76 -4.89 19.35
CA ARG A 40 7.53 -4.37 18.23
C ARG A 40 8.29 -5.49 17.55
N GLU A 41 8.22 -5.54 16.23
CA GLU A 41 9.01 -6.46 15.41
C GLU A 41 9.57 -5.72 14.19
N GLU A 42 10.64 -6.24 13.60
CA GLU A 42 11.10 -5.74 12.31
C GLU A 42 10.08 -6.07 11.22
N PHE A 43 9.88 -5.16 10.27
CA PHE A 43 9.09 -5.46 9.09
C PHE A 43 9.78 -6.60 8.30
N SER A 44 9.08 -7.72 8.14
CA SER A 44 9.51 -8.81 7.27
C SER A 44 8.69 -8.83 5.99
N ARG A 45 9.39 -8.59 4.88
CA ARG A 45 8.85 -8.69 3.53
C ARG A 45 8.32 -10.10 3.25
N GLU A 46 9.09 -11.12 3.63
CA GLU A 46 8.77 -12.53 3.41
C GLU A 46 7.50 -12.93 4.17
N LYS A 47 7.31 -12.42 5.39
CA LYS A 47 6.10 -12.66 6.19
C LYS A 47 4.86 -12.10 5.49
N LEU A 48 4.94 -10.87 4.96
CA LEU A 48 3.84 -10.26 4.22
C LEU A 48 3.52 -11.03 2.93
N LEU A 49 4.56 -11.35 2.15
CA LEU A 49 4.42 -12.10 0.90
C LEU A 49 3.82 -13.50 1.12
N SER A 50 4.22 -14.18 2.19
CA SER A 50 3.67 -15.49 2.57
C SER A 50 2.17 -15.40 2.87
N GLY A 51 1.75 -14.41 3.68
CA GLY A 51 0.33 -14.18 3.96
C GLY A 51 -0.50 -13.91 2.69
N LEU A 52 0.04 -13.09 1.79
CA LEU A 52 -0.58 -12.82 0.48
C LEU A 52 -0.70 -14.07 -0.40
N ARG A 53 0.36 -14.90 -0.46
CA ARG A 53 0.33 -16.17 -1.21
C ARG A 53 -0.74 -17.12 -0.69
N THR A 54 -0.91 -17.21 0.63
CA THR A 54 -1.98 -18.01 1.25
C THR A 54 -3.36 -17.49 0.86
N ALA A 55 -3.59 -16.17 0.94
CA ALA A 55 -4.87 -15.58 0.53
C ALA A 55 -5.18 -15.82 -0.95
N CYS A 56 -4.16 -15.75 -1.82
CA CYS A 56 -4.28 -15.93 -3.27
C CYS A 56 -4.22 -17.38 -3.75
N ALA A 57 -4.19 -18.37 -2.85
CA ALA A 57 -4.06 -19.76 -3.24
C ALA A 57 -5.17 -20.20 -4.21
N ARG A 58 -4.77 -20.76 -5.38
CA ARG A 58 -5.66 -21.18 -6.47
C ARG A 58 -6.50 -20.03 -7.09
N ARG A 59 -5.99 -18.80 -7.03
CA ARG A 59 -6.57 -17.62 -7.70
C ARG A 59 -5.69 -17.18 -8.87
N PRO A 60 -6.24 -16.49 -9.88
CA PRO A 60 -5.51 -16.02 -11.04
C PRO A 60 -4.68 -14.75 -10.73
N VAL A 61 -3.86 -14.78 -9.67
CA VAL A 61 -2.99 -13.67 -9.27
C VAL A 61 -1.54 -14.11 -9.49
N SER A 62 -0.79 -13.35 -10.28
CA SER A 62 0.59 -13.71 -10.60
C SER A 62 1.52 -13.47 -9.40
N ALA A 63 2.59 -14.27 -9.29
CA ALA A 63 3.61 -14.03 -8.26
C ALA A 63 4.21 -12.62 -8.38
N GLY A 64 4.39 -12.12 -9.61
CA GLY A 64 4.88 -10.77 -9.86
C GLY A 64 3.93 -9.66 -9.40
N ASP A 65 2.62 -9.87 -9.44
CA ASP A 65 1.64 -8.92 -8.88
C ASP A 65 1.75 -8.84 -7.36
N LEU A 66 1.93 -9.99 -6.69
CA LEU A 66 2.13 -10.04 -5.25
C LEU A 66 3.44 -9.36 -4.84
N GLU A 67 4.53 -9.60 -5.57
CA GLU A 67 5.81 -8.92 -5.33
C GLU A 67 5.69 -7.41 -5.51
N ARG A 68 5.01 -6.95 -6.57
CA ARG A 68 4.74 -5.53 -6.79
C ARG A 68 3.88 -4.92 -5.68
N LEU A 69 2.89 -5.66 -5.16
CA LEU A 69 2.08 -5.20 -4.04
C LEU A 69 2.94 -5.03 -2.78
N VAL A 70 3.77 -6.02 -2.45
CA VAL A 70 4.69 -5.94 -1.30
C VAL A 70 5.69 -4.79 -1.47
N ASP A 71 6.26 -4.60 -2.67
CA ASP A 71 7.12 -3.45 -2.98
C ASP A 71 6.44 -2.11 -2.71
N ARG A 72 5.16 -1.98 -3.09
CA ARG A 72 4.40 -0.75 -2.86
C ARG A 72 4.17 -0.51 -1.37
N VAL A 73 3.80 -1.54 -0.61
CA VAL A 73 3.63 -1.46 0.84
C VAL A 73 4.93 -1.04 1.51
N GLU A 74 6.03 -1.73 1.20
CA GLU A 74 7.36 -1.47 1.75
C GLU A 74 7.85 -0.05 1.39
N TYR A 75 7.65 0.36 0.14
CA TYR A 75 7.97 1.72 -0.29
C TYR A 75 7.17 2.76 0.51
N HIS A 76 5.86 2.54 0.68
CA HIS A 76 4.98 3.47 1.38
C HIS A 76 5.38 3.63 2.86
N ILE A 77 5.63 2.53 3.58
CA ILE A 77 6.08 2.60 4.98
C ILE A 77 7.44 3.27 5.15
N ARG A 78 8.36 3.09 4.20
CA ARG A 78 9.67 3.79 4.20
C ARG A 78 9.50 5.28 3.92
N GLN A 79 8.63 5.66 2.99
CA GLN A 79 8.41 7.07 2.63
C GLN A 79 7.81 7.89 3.77
N MET A 80 7.13 7.27 4.73
CA MET A 80 6.61 7.98 5.90
C MET A 80 7.69 8.59 6.79
N GLY A 81 8.94 8.10 6.72
CA GLY A 81 10.06 8.60 7.53
C GLY A 81 9.86 8.42 9.04
N ARG A 82 8.98 7.50 9.45
CA ARG A 82 8.72 7.16 10.86
C ARG A 82 9.65 6.04 11.30
N LEU A 83 9.97 6.01 12.59
CA LEU A 83 10.72 4.91 13.20
C LEU A 83 9.83 3.69 13.48
N GLU A 84 8.54 3.93 13.72
CA GLU A 84 7.54 2.91 14.03
C GLU A 84 6.28 3.11 13.19
N VAL A 85 5.66 2.02 12.75
CA VAL A 85 4.37 2.00 12.06
C VAL A 85 3.44 0.95 12.68
N PRO A 86 2.14 1.22 12.83
CA PRO A 86 1.20 0.22 13.32
C PRO A 86 0.99 -0.87 12.27
N SER A 87 0.84 -2.13 12.70
CA SER A 87 0.59 -3.23 11.76
C SER A 87 -0.74 -3.10 11.02
N GLN A 88 -1.69 -2.36 11.61
CA GLN A 88 -2.97 -2.07 10.96
C GLN A 88 -2.77 -1.34 9.64
N MET A 89 -1.92 -0.30 9.62
CA MET A 89 -1.60 0.46 8.41
C MET A 89 -0.98 -0.40 7.30
N ILE A 90 -0.11 -1.36 7.65
CA ILE A 90 0.44 -2.31 6.67
C ILE A 90 -0.68 -3.16 6.08
N GLY A 91 -1.59 -3.63 6.93
CA GLY A 91 -2.74 -4.41 6.48
C GLY A 91 -3.71 -3.60 5.63
N ASP A 92 -3.95 -2.33 5.93
CA ASP A 92 -4.80 -1.43 5.13
C ASP A 92 -4.23 -1.28 3.71
N LEU A 93 -2.93 -0.98 3.60
CA LEU A 93 -2.26 -0.86 2.29
C LEU A 93 -2.28 -2.18 1.50
N THR A 94 -2.15 -3.30 2.22
CA THR A 94 -2.12 -4.62 1.63
C THR A 94 -3.50 -5.02 1.12
N ILE A 95 -4.54 -4.79 1.94
CA ILE A 95 -5.90 -5.21 1.64
C ILE A 95 -6.50 -4.36 0.51
N GLU A 96 -6.21 -3.06 0.48
CA GLU A 96 -6.56 -2.18 -0.63
C GLU A 96 -5.96 -2.67 -1.96
N GLY A 97 -4.66 -2.96 -1.96
CA GLY A 97 -3.99 -3.47 -3.15
C GLY A 97 -4.48 -4.86 -3.58
N LEU A 98 -4.87 -5.71 -2.62
CA LEU A 98 -5.41 -7.03 -2.92
C LEU A 98 -6.83 -6.97 -3.48
N LYS A 99 -7.65 -6.02 -3.01
CA LYS A 99 -9.01 -5.75 -3.53
C LYS A 99 -8.98 -5.48 -5.03
N ALA A 100 -8.01 -4.69 -5.49
CA ALA A 100 -7.83 -4.37 -6.90
C ALA A 100 -7.34 -5.57 -7.74
N LEU A 101 -6.59 -6.50 -7.13
CA LEU A 101 -6.06 -7.68 -7.83
C LEU A 101 -7.11 -8.79 -7.96
N ASP A 102 -7.78 -9.12 -6.86
CA ASP A 102 -8.76 -10.21 -6.83
C ASP A 102 -9.71 -10.09 -5.60
N PRO A 103 -11.00 -9.81 -5.81
CA PRO A 103 -11.98 -9.67 -4.72
C PRO A 103 -12.11 -10.92 -3.83
N VAL A 104 -11.89 -12.12 -4.37
CA VAL A 104 -11.98 -13.36 -3.57
C VAL A 104 -10.76 -13.51 -2.66
N SER A 105 -9.56 -13.22 -3.16
CA SER A 105 -8.33 -13.17 -2.36
C SER A 105 -8.41 -12.10 -1.28
N TYR A 106 -9.01 -10.95 -1.62
CA TYR A 106 -9.34 -9.90 -0.66
C TYR A 106 -10.16 -10.44 0.51
N ILE A 107 -11.30 -11.11 0.26
CA ILE A 107 -12.15 -11.66 1.33
C ILE A 107 -11.35 -12.62 2.22
N ARG A 108 -10.55 -13.51 1.63
CA ARG A 108 -9.73 -14.47 2.40
C ARG A 108 -8.72 -13.79 3.31
N TYR A 109 -8.11 -12.71 2.83
CA TYR A 109 -7.21 -11.90 3.65
C TYR A 109 -7.98 -11.12 4.72
N ALA A 110 -9.13 -10.55 4.36
CA ALA A 110 -10.01 -9.76 5.21
C ALA A 110 -10.49 -10.55 6.43
N ILE A 111 -10.79 -11.84 6.28
CA ILE A 111 -11.21 -12.71 7.40
C ILE A 111 -10.24 -12.62 8.57
N VAL A 112 -8.94 -12.72 8.29
CA VAL A 112 -7.91 -12.66 9.34
C VAL A 112 -7.62 -11.22 9.75
N TYR A 113 -7.51 -10.31 8.79
CA TYR A 113 -7.08 -8.95 9.04
C TYR A 113 -8.13 -8.09 9.75
N LEU A 114 -9.39 -8.16 9.30
CA LEU A 114 -10.53 -7.43 9.87
C LEU A 114 -11.21 -8.19 11.02
N GLY A 115 -10.83 -9.45 11.27
CA GLY A 115 -11.48 -10.28 12.28
C GLY A 115 -12.93 -10.60 11.90
N LEU A 116 -13.16 -11.09 10.68
CA LEU A 116 -14.50 -11.55 10.27
C LEU A 116 -14.73 -12.93 10.88
N GLU A 117 -15.30 -12.95 12.09
CA GLU A 117 -15.40 -14.15 12.94
C GLU A 117 -16.52 -15.12 12.53
N ASP A 118 -17.57 -14.62 11.86
CA ASP A 118 -18.74 -15.40 11.50
C ASP A 118 -19.19 -15.21 10.04
N LEU A 119 -20.16 -16.02 9.62
CA LEU A 119 -20.69 -16.00 8.26
C LEU A 119 -21.42 -14.69 7.93
N ASP A 120 -22.02 -14.04 8.92
CA ASP A 120 -22.76 -12.79 8.71
C ASP A 120 -21.79 -11.62 8.47
N ALA A 121 -20.66 -11.57 9.18
CA ALA A 121 -19.58 -10.62 8.95
C ALA A 121 -18.96 -10.80 7.56
N VAL A 122 -18.71 -12.05 7.14
CA VAL A 122 -18.22 -12.33 5.78
C VAL A 122 -19.24 -11.92 4.72
N ARG A 123 -20.52 -12.20 4.95
CA ARG A 123 -21.60 -11.80 4.05
C ARG A 123 -21.70 -10.29 3.91
N ALA A 124 -21.72 -9.56 5.03
CA ALA A 124 -21.78 -8.10 5.03
C ALA A 124 -20.60 -7.49 4.25
N GLU A 125 -19.41 -8.07 4.37
CA GLU A 125 -18.24 -7.65 3.62
C GLU A 125 -18.38 -7.93 2.11
N ILE A 126 -18.90 -9.10 1.73
CA ILE A 126 -19.18 -9.43 0.32
C ILE A 126 -20.22 -8.46 -0.27
N ASP A 127 -21.31 -8.21 0.45
CA ASP A 127 -22.37 -7.31 0.01
C ASP A 127 -21.82 -5.90 -0.21
N ARG A 128 -20.98 -5.40 0.71
CA ARG A 128 -20.27 -4.12 0.56
C ARG A 128 -19.43 -4.07 -0.72
N LEU A 129 -18.64 -5.11 -1.02
CA LEU A 129 -17.83 -5.16 -2.23
C LEU A 129 -18.66 -5.14 -3.51
N LEU A 130 -19.81 -5.82 -3.51
CA LEU A 130 -20.71 -5.84 -4.67
C LEU A 130 -21.32 -4.45 -4.91
N GLU A 131 -21.77 -3.77 -3.85
CA GLU A 131 -22.30 -2.41 -3.95
C GLU A 131 -21.27 -1.39 -4.48
N GLU A 132 -20.03 -1.47 -4.02
CA GLU A 132 -18.95 -0.60 -4.49
C GLU A 132 -18.70 -0.78 -5.99
N ARG A 133 -18.66 -2.04 -6.47
CA ARG A 133 -18.47 -2.33 -7.90
C ARG A 133 -19.64 -1.86 -8.76
N GLU A 134 -20.86 -1.90 -8.24
CA GLU A 134 -22.03 -1.35 -8.93
C GLU A 134 -21.95 0.18 -9.04
N LYS A 135 -21.44 0.86 -8.02
CA LYS A 135 -21.25 2.32 -8.02
C LYS A 135 -20.18 2.72 -9.04
N GLU A 136 -19.02 2.07 -9.02
CA GLU A 136 -17.93 2.27 -9.99
C GLU A 136 -18.43 2.10 -11.44
N GLY A 137 -19.18 1.04 -11.72
CA GLY A 137 -19.74 0.79 -13.06
C GLY A 137 -20.80 1.80 -13.50
N LYS A 138 -21.52 2.45 -12.57
CA LYS A 138 -22.48 3.53 -12.89
C LYS A 138 -21.76 4.85 -13.18
N GLU A 139 -20.69 5.15 -12.45
CA GLU A 139 -19.87 6.35 -12.65
C GLU A 139 -19.17 6.34 -14.01
N GLU A 140 -18.58 5.20 -14.40
CA GLU A 140 -17.93 5.04 -15.72
C GLU A 140 -18.93 5.25 -16.88
N ARG A 141 -20.14 4.69 -16.78
CA ARG A 141 -21.20 4.88 -17.77
C ARG A 141 -21.69 6.33 -17.84
N GLY A 142 -21.76 7.01 -16.69
CA GLY A 142 -22.14 8.41 -16.61
C GLY A 142 -21.09 9.37 -17.16
N ALA A 143 -19.80 9.02 -17.03
CA ALA A 143 -18.68 9.79 -17.59
C ALA A 143 -18.61 9.67 -19.12
N GLY A 144 -18.75 8.46 -19.67
CA GLY A 144 -18.76 8.24 -21.13
C GLY A 144 -19.89 8.99 -21.85
N LEU A 145 -21.08 9.06 -21.24
CA LEU A 145 -22.21 9.83 -21.80
C LEU A 145 -22.03 11.35 -21.77
N ARG A 146 -21.08 11.88 -20.97
CA ARG A 146 -20.78 13.32 -20.90
C ARG A 146 -19.74 13.71 -21.93
N GLU A 147 -18.74 12.87 -22.20
CA GLU A 147 -17.70 13.14 -23.21
C GLU A 147 -18.28 13.19 -24.63
N GLU A 148 -19.25 12.34 -24.97
CA GLU A 148 -19.95 12.33 -26.28
C GLU A 148 -20.78 13.59 -26.57
N LYS A 149 -21.14 14.40 -25.55
CA LYS A 149 -21.94 15.62 -25.73
C LYS A 149 -21.12 16.90 -25.88
N THR A 150 -19.79 16.79 -25.77
CA THR A 150 -18.85 17.93 -25.85
C THR A 150 -17.97 17.90 -27.11
N GLY A 151 -18.16 16.90 -27.98
CA GLY A 151 -17.48 16.75 -29.28
C GLY A 151 -18.31 17.22 -30.46
#